data_AF-A0A434ERP5-F1
#
_entry.id   AF-A0A434ERP5-F1
#
_cell.length_a   1.000
_cell.length_b   1.000
_cell.length_c   1.000
_cell.angle_alpha   90.00
_cell.angle_beta   90.00
_cell.angle_gamma   90.00
#
_symmetry.space_group_name_H-M   'P 1'
#
loop_
_entity.id
_entity.type
_entity.pdbx_description
1 polymer ?
#
loop_
_entity_poly.entity_id
_entity_poly.type
_entity_poly.pdbx_seq_one_letter_code
_entity_poly.pdbx_strand_id
1 'polypeptide(L)'
;YNAVQVSLKKQGTLYFAGSIMAPPTLGTTAIASAQPQAAFSVGSRLASLNGGILNALLGGLLGGNISLSVMDYNSLVSADVDVLSFTDALATQLHLTGVSYSDVLASKATIGQIATAMANVPGLDRTAKIALQTMASSATNTVKIPLSTLIDLGSVGDLGLGQKPAGLSVDASALSMLTAAAALANGTNQVAVNLGATIPGLASTTLAIAIGEPMQNSAWLAVGEAGTVGRTAQTRIKLNASVTLGNSNLGGGINLLAVNLPLNVEVAYAEAKLTDITCPTGPTSIKVSIAAQPGVVEAHLANSSASGFADFTKPQSFSDAEIADVSLKLLLINLNLLQITGSSAFSATNMTPTTLTYNATDIANKAIKTVSTKNLTQSLTTSLVNNLSLSINALGLGLDVTALLGTVKPAVTTLLNGVTAPVDDLLYNVLGALGVHVGEADVRVTGATCGRSVLVQ
;
A
#
# COMPACT_ATOMS: atom_id res chain seq x y z
N TYR A 1 27.71 14.93 10.99
CA TYR A 1 29.09 14.43 10.83
C TYR A 1 29.20 13.13 11.60
N ASN A 2 29.51 12.03 10.92
CA ASN A 2 29.41 10.67 11.46
C ASN A 2 30.78 10.06 11.77
N ALA A 3 31.83 10.87 11.72
CA ALA A 3 33.20 10.47 11.96
C ALA A 3 33.90 11.47 12.88
N VAL A 4 34.70 10.95 13.82
CA VAL A 4 35.55 11.73 14.73
C VAL A 4 36.97 11.21 14.68
N GLN A 5 37.95 12.11 14.66
CA GLN A 5 39.36 11.72 14.76
C GLN A 5 39.71 11.52 16.23
N VAL A 6 40.17 10.32 16.57
CA VAL A 6 40.62 9.97 17.92
C VAL A 6 42.15 9.90 17.92
N SER A 7 42.78 10.60 18.86
CA SER A 7 44.23 10.60 19.04
C SER A 7 44.59 10.04 20.41
N LEU A 8 45.39 8.99 20.45
CA LEU A 8 45.96 8.45 21.69
C LEU A 8 47.46 8.75 21.72
N LYS A 9 47.93 9.31 22.82
CA LYS A 9 49.35 9.54 23.09
C LYS A 9 49.75 8.82 24.37
N LYS A 10 50.88 8.12 24.34
CA LYS A 10 51.47 7.46 25.51
C LYS A 10 52.97 7.69 25.50
N GLN A 11 53.57 8.02 26.65
CA GLN A 11 55.03 7.98 26.77
C GLN A 11 55.52 6.53 26.67
N GLY A 12 56.44 6.29 25.74
CA GLY A 12 57.14 5.02 25.64
C GLY A 12 58.00 4.79 26.88
N THR A 13 58.31 3.53 27.17
CA THR A 13 59.29 3.19 28.22
C THR A 13 60.62 2.91 27.56
N LEU A 14 61.66 3.67 27.94
CA LEU A 14 63.04 3.40 27.51
C LEU A 14 63.65 2.35 28.44
N TYR A 15 63.82 1.14 27.93
CA TYR A 15 64.54 0.06 28.64
C TYR A 15 66.07 0.23 28.57
N PHE A 16 66.55 1.03 27.61
CA PHE A 16 67.96 1.34 27.39
C PHE A 16 68.13 2.85 27.12
N ALA A 17 69.29 3.43 27.48
CA ALA A 17 69.65 4.84 27.25
C ALA A 17 68.79 5.92 27.94
N GLY A 18 68.04 5.58 28.99
CA GLY A 18 67.24 6.55 29.75
C GLY A 18 68.04 7.67 30.45
N SER A 19 69.36 7.52 30.60
CA SER A 19 70.27 8.56 31.10
C SER A 19 70.72 9.58 30.04
N ILE A 20 70.45 9.32 28.76
CA ILE A 20 70.98 10.09 27.61
C ILE A 20 69.84 10.75 26.80
N MET A 21 68.62 10.21 26.88
CA MET A 21 67.47 10.73 26.13
C MET A 21 66.17 10.60 26.92
N ALA A 22 65.26 11.56 26.73
CA ALA A 22 63.91 11.50 27.28
C ALA A 22 63.07 10.43 26.55
N PRO A 23 62.13 9.76 27.24
CA PRO A 23 61.29 8.75 26.59
C PRO A 23 60.44 9.33 25.45
N PRO A 24 60.43 8.69 24.27
CA PRO A 24 59.67 9.19 23.12
C PRO A 24 58.16 9.11 23.39
N THR A 25 57.40 10.05 22.82
CA THR A 25 55.94 9.99 22.85
C THR A 25 55.45 9.16 21.67
N LEU A 26 54.78 8.05 21.97
CA LEU A 26 54.11 7.20 20.99
C LEU A 26 52.71 7.78 20.76
N GLY A 27 52.37 8.02 19.50
CA GLY A 27 51.07 8.52 19.09
C GLY A 27 50.43 7.61 18.06
N THR A 28 49.12 7.40 18.16
CA THR A 28 48.29 6.83 17.08
C THR A 28 47.09 7.73 16.86
N THR A 29 46.70 7.89 15.60
CA THR A 29 45.48 8.58 15.20
C THR A 29 44.63 7.61 14.39
N ALA A 30 43.35 7.54 14.71
CA ALA A 30 42.40 6.75 13.95
C ALA A 30 41.10 7.54 13.79
N ILE A 31 40.32 7.23 12.76
CA ILE A 31 39.00 7.82 12.57
C ILE A 31 37.99 6.84 13.13
N ALA A 32 37.21 7.24 14.12
CA ALA A 32 36.05 6.47 14.56
C ALA A 32 34.85 6.92 13.72
N SER A 33 34.24 6.00 12.98
CA SER A 33 33.01 6.24 12.21
C SER A 33 31.86 5.43 12.77
N ALA A 34 30.65 5.98 12.73
CA ALA A 34 29.41 5.27 13.04
C ALA A 34 28.40 5.50 11.91
N GLN A 35 27.83 4.42 11.37
CA GLN A 35 26.83 4.51 10.31
C GLN A 35 25.44 4.30 10.92
N PRO A 36 24.67 5.38 11.12
CA PRO A 36 23.31 5.25 11.61
C PRO A 36 22.40 4.73 10.49
N GLN A 37 21.58 3.74 10.81
CA GLN A 37 20.70 3.08 9.87
C GLN A 37 19.31 2.91 10.47
N ALA A 38 18.28 3.00 9.63
CA ALA A 38 16.91 2.70 10.02
C ALA A 38 16.23 1.84 8.95
N ALA A 39 15.40 0.91 9.43
CA ALA A 39 14.49 0.12 8.63
C ALA A 39 13.10 0.75 8.73
N PHE A 40 12.52 1.08 7.58
CA PHE A 40 11.20 1.68 7.52
C PHE A 40 10.41 1.17 6.31
N SER A 41 9.09 1.30 6.41
CA SER A 41 8.18 0.96 5.33
C SER A 41 7.16 2.07 5.10
N VAL A 42 6.68 2.15 3.87
CA VAL A 42 5.61 3.05 3.42
C VAL A 42 4.46 2.20 2.92
N GLY A 43 3.26 2.55 3.35
CA GLY A 43 2.05 1.82 3.01
C GLY A 43 1.29 1.37 4.25
N SER A 44 0.01 1.10 4.04
CA SER A 44 -0.95 0.91 5.11
C SER A 44 -1.03 -0.51 5.63
N ARG A 45 -1.55 -0.62 6.86
CA ARG A 45 -2.05 -1.85 7.44
C ARG A 45 -3.57 -1.77 7.49
N LEU A 46 -4.26 -2.85 7.15
CA LEU A 46 -5.72 -2.95 7.32
C LEU A 46 -6.11 -2.79 8.79
N ALA A 47 -6.95 -1.79 9.09
CA ALA A 47 -7.48 -1.55 10.43
C ALA A 47 -8.68 -2.46 10.78
N SER A 48 -9.45 -2.88 9.76
CA SER A 48 -10.58 -3.79 9.90
C SER A 48 -10.65 -4.73 8.70
N LEU A 49 -11.37 -5.84 8.85
CA LEU A 49 -11.30 -6.98 7.94
C LEU A 49 -12.68 -7.41 7.47
N ASN A 50 -12.87 -7.46 6.15
CA ASN A 50 -13.92 -8.24 5.51
C ASN A 50 -13.29 -9.43 4.78
N GLY A 51 -13.39 -10.62 5.40
CA GLY A 51 -12.76 -11.84 4.87
C GLY A 51 -13.26 -12.25 3.49
N GLY A 52 -14.51 -11.93 3.13
CA GLY A 52 -15.07 -12.26 1.81
C GLY A 52 -14.39 -11.50 0.67
N ILE A 53 -14.19 -10.18 0.85
CA ILE A 53 -13.52 -9.33 -0.14
C ILE A 53 -12.05 -9.75 -0.31
N LEU A 54 -11.35 -10.03 0.79
CA LEU A 54 -9.95 -10.44 0.74
C LEU A 54 -9.72 -11.80 0.10
N ASN A 55 -10.59 -12.78 0.36
CA ASN A 55 -10.51 -14.09 -0.29
C ASN A 55 -10.65 -13.94 -1.81
N ALA A 56 -11.58 -13.10 -2.26
CA ALA A 56 -11.81 -12.86 -3.68
C ALA A 56 -10.65 -12.08 -4.32
N LEU A 57 -10.11 -11.06 -3.64
CA LEU A 57 -8.97 -10.27 -4.10
C LEU A 57 -7.69 -11.11 -4.19
N LEU A 58 -7.31 -11.74 -3.07
CA LEU A 58 -6.09 -12.55 -3.01
C LEU A 58 -6.21 -13.79 -3.88
N GLY A 59 -7.40 -14.40 -3.97
CA GLY A 59 -7.63 -15.50 -4.91
C GLY A 59 -7.38 -15.09 -6.35
N GLY A 60 -7.89 -13.91 -6.75
CA GLY A 60 -7.62 -13.32 -8.07
C GLY A 60 -6.14 -13.01 -8.32
N LEU A 61 -5.44 -12.45 -7.33
CA LEU A 61 -4.00 -12.15 -7.42
C LEU A 61 -3.12 -13.41 -7.46
N LEU A 62 -3.46 -14.44 -6.67
CA LEU A 62 -2.70 -15.71 -6.58
C LEU A 62 -3.06 -16.69 -7.72
N GLY A 63 -4.16 -16.46 -8.44
CA GLY A 63 -4.69 -17.36 -9.47
C GLY A 63 -5.37 -18.62 -8.91
N GLY A 64 -5.71 -18.63 -7.61
CA GLY A 64 -6.25 -19.80 -6.91
C GLY A 64 -7.47 -19.46 -6.05
N ASN A 65 -8.12 -20.49 -5.50
CA ASN A 65 -9.23 -20.30 -4.57
C ASN A 65 -8.69 -20.28 -3.14
N ILE A 66 -8.85 -19.15 -2.47
CA ILE A 66 -8.48 -18.97 -1.06
C ILE A 66 -9.76 -18.95 -0.23
N SER A 67 -9.76 -19.71 0.86
CA SER A 67 -10.86 -19.76 1.81
C SER A 67 -10.30 -19.62 3.21
N LEU A 68 -9.87 -18.40 3.55
CA LEU A 68 -9.42 -18.02 4.89
C LEU A 68 -10.58 -17.43 5.69
N SER A 69 -10.59 -17.71 6.99
CA SER A 69 -11.53 -17.12 7.92
C SER A 69 -11.11 -15.70 8.31
N VAL A 70 -12.03 -14.94 8.93
CA VAL A 70 -11.70 -13.62 9.50
C VAL A 70 -10.60 -13.72 10.57
N MET A 71 -10.55 -14.84 11.32
CA MET A 71 -9.49 -15.08 12.30
C MET A 71 -8.12 -15.27 11.63
N ASP A 72 -8.07 -16.02 10.53
CA ASP A 72 -6.84 -16.20 9.76
C ASP A 72 -6.33 -14.86 9.24
N TYR A 73 -7.22 -14.03 8.70
CA TYR A 73 -6.86 -12.69 8.26
C TYR A 73 -6.41 -11.77 9.40
N ASN A 74 -7.08 -11.78 10.55
CA ASN A 74 -6.66 -11.03 11.73
C ASN A 74 -5.24 -11.42 12.15
N SER A 75 -4.91 -12.72 12.09
CA SER A 75 -3.56 -13.21 12.37
C SER A 75 -2.54 -12.74 11.32
N LEU A 76 -2.87 -12.78 10.02
CA LEU A 76 -2.00 -12.30 8.94
C LEU A 76 -1.75 -10.78 8.99
N VAL A 77 -2.77 -9.99 9.31
CA VAL A 77 -2.65 -8.53 9.46
C VAL A 77 -1.77 -8.17 10.65
N SER A 78 -1.86 -8.94 11.74
CA SER A 78 -1.07 -8.74 12.95
C SER A 78 0.34 -9.33 12.84
N ALA A 79 0.56 -10.26 11.90
CA ALA A 79 1.84 -10.92 11.69
C ALA A 79 2.88 -9.98 11.08
N ASP A 80 3.95 -9.76 11.84
CA ASP A 80 5.18 -9.14 11.35
C ASP A 80 6.22 -10.24 11.07
N VAL A 81 6.77 -10.21 9.86
CA VAL A 81 7.80 -11.13 9.39
C VAL A 81 9.16 -10.45 9.50
N ASP A 82 10.09 -11.06 10.23
CA ASP A 82 11.50 -10.65 10.23
C ASP A 82 12.10 -10.94 8.84
N VAL A 83 12.41 -9.89 8.10
CA VAL A 83 12.83 -9.95 6.69
C VAL A 83 14.17 -10.68 6.52
N LEU A 84 15.06 -10.57 7.51
CA LEU A 84 16.35 -11.29 7.50
C LEU A 84 16.13 -12.80 7.69
N SER A 85 15.29 -13.21 8.64
CA SER A 85 14.94 -14.63 8.80
C SER A 85 14.10 -15.18 7.65
N PHE A 86 13.28 -14.33 7.02
CA PHE A 86 12.57 -14.68 5.78
C PHE A 86 13.55 -14.95 4.64
N THR A 87 14.55 -14.09 4.43
CA THR A 87 15.56 -14.27 3.39
C THR A 87 16.44 -15.50 3.65
N ASP A 88 16.76 -15.81 4.91
CA ASP A 88 17.39 -17.08 5.31
C ASP A 88 16.54 -18.29 4.91
N ALA A 89 15.23 -18.26 5.22
CA ALA A 89 14.29 -19.33 4.87
C ALA A 89 14.11 -19.47 3.34
N LEU A 90 14.13 -18.34 2.63
CA LEU A 90 14.00 -18.32 1.17
C LEU A 90 15.26 -18.86 0.48
N ALA A 91 16.45 -18.55 0.99
CA ALA A 91 17.70 -19.16 0.51
C ALA A 91 17.66 -20.68 0.59
N THR A 92 17.13 -21.21 1.70
CA THR A 92 16.91 -22.65 1.90
C THR A 92 15.94 -23.21 0.85
N GLN A 93 14.84 -22.52 0.59
CA GLN A 93 13.83 -22.90 -0.41
C GLN A 93 14.37 -22.85 -1.85
N LEU A 94 15.35 -21.99 -2.11
CA LEU A 94 16.00 -21.83 -3.42
C LEU A 94 17.30 -22.63 -3.55
N HIS A 95 17.68 -23.41 -2.52
CA HIS A 95 18.92 -24.19 -2.46
C HIS A 95 20.19 -23.33 -2.66
N LEU A 96 20.20 -22.11 -2.13
CA LEU A 96 21.36 -21.22 -2.15
C LEU A 96 22.19 -21.40 -0.87
N THR A 97 23.50 -21.56 -1.01
CA THR A 97 24.43 -21.77 0.13
C THR A 97 25.63 -20.84 0.04
N GLY A 98 26.06 -20.29 1.18
CA GLY A 98 27.26 -19.44 1.25
C GLY A 98 27.10 -18.09 0.54
N VAL A 99 25.88 -17.59 0.44
CA VAL A 99 25.52 -16.34 -0.24
C VAL A 99 25.21 -15.23 0.78
N SER A 100 25.18 -13.97 0.33
CA SER A 100 24.68 -12.84 1.12
C SER A 100 23.15 -12.70 1.04
N TYR A 101 22.58 -11.77 1.81
CA TYR A 101 21.16 -11.42 1.62
C TYR A 101 20.90 -10.78 0.25
N SER A 102 21.82 -9.96 -0.26
CA SER A 102 21.70 -9.32 -1.57
C SER A 102 21.73 -10.33 -2.72
N ASP A 103 22.52 -11.40 -2.60
CA ASP A 103 22.53 -12.51 -3.56
C ASP A 103 21.17 -13.23 -3.61
N VAL A 104 20.53 -13.43 -2.46
CA VAL A 104 19.18 -14.01 -2.39
C VAL A 104 18.17 -13.04 -3.01
N LEU A 105 18.23 -11.74 -2.72
CA LEU A 105 17.31 -10.75 -3.29
C LEU A 105 17.52 -10.52 -4.80
N ALA A 106 18.70 -10.81 -5.33
CA ALA A 106 18.95 -10.80 -6.78
C ALA A 106 18.28 -11.97 -7.52
N SER A 107 17.86 -13.01 -6.79
CA SER A 107 17.19 -14.17 -7.36
C SER A 107 15.68 -13.94 -7.55
N LYS A 108 15.00 -14.92 -8.16
CA LYS A 108 13.57 -14.87 -8.41
C LYS A 108 12.84 -16.01 -7.72
N ALA A 109 11.69 -15.70 -7.11
CA ALA A 109 10.85 -16.70 -6.43
C ALA A 109 9.39 -16.62 -6.89
N THR A 110 8.70 -17.75 -6.78
CA THR A 110 7.23 -17.81 -6.94
C THR A 110 6.53 -17.37 -5.67
N ILE A 111 5.25 -16.97 -5.77
CA ILE A 111 4.47 -16.58 -4.58
C ILE A 111 4.37 -17.75 -3.59
N GLY A 112 4.21 -18.98 -4.06
CA GLY A 112 4.18 -20.18 -3.21
C GLY A 112 5.48 -20.36 -2.41
N GLN A 113 6.64 -20.11 -3.03
CA GLN A 113 7.93 -20.13 -2.35
C GLN A 113 8.07 -18.99 -1.32
N ILE A 114 7.62 -17.78 -1.67
CA ILE A 114 7.60 -16.62 -0.76
C ILE A 114 6.72 -16.92 0.47
N ALA A 115 5.48 -17.35 0.26
CA ALA A 115 4.56 -17.70 1.34
C ALA A 115 5.08 -18.85 2.22
N THR A 116 5.72 -19.85 1.62
CA THR A 116 6.38 -20.95 2.34
C THR A 116 7.54 -20.46 3.20
N ALA A 117 8.41 -19.61 2.64
CA ALA A 117 9.52 -19.02 3.37
C ALA A 117 9.04 -18.17 4.55
N MET A 118 7.99 -17.35 4.34
CA MET A 118 7.34 -16.57 5.41
C MET A 118 6.78 -17.48 6.50
N ALA A 119 6.09 -18.57 6.16
CA ALA A 119 5.53 -19.52 7.13
C ALA A 119 6.61 -20.21 7.99
N ASN A 120 7.86 -20.22 7.53
CA ASN A 120 9.00 -20.80 8.23
C ASN A 120 9.78 -19.79 9.08
N VAL A 121 9.37 -18.51 9.09
CA VAL A 121 9.99 -17.49 9.94
C VAL A 121 9.66 -17.76 11.41
N PRO A 122 10.66 -17.80 12.31
CA PRO A 122 10.44 -17.96 13.75
C PRO A 122 9.61 -16.82 14.34
N GLY A 123 8.80 -17.12 15.36
CA GLY A 123 8.05 -16.12 16.12
C GLY A 123 6.65 -15.79 15.58
N LEU A 124 6.28 -16.32 14.40
CA LEU A 124 4.92 -16.25 13.91
C LEU A 124 3.98 -17.12 14.74
N ASP A 125 2.76 -16.64 14.96
CA ASP A 125 1.72 -17.43 15.60
C ASP A 125 1.28 -18.60 14.70
N ARG A 126 0.70 -19.62 15.33
CA ARG A 126 0.30 -20.86 14.62
C ARG A 126 -0.76 -20.60 13.56
N THR A 127 -1.68 -19.67 13.79
CA THR A 127 -2.78 -19.35 12.86
C THR A 127 -2.23 -18.67 11.62
N ALA A 128 -1.38 -17.65 11.78
CA ALA A 128 -0.72 -16.97 10.66
C ALA A 128 0.13 -17.95 9.84
N LYS A 129 0.85 -18.86 10.50
CA LYS A 129 1.62 -19.91 9.82
C LYS A 129 0.75 -20.82 8.96
N ILE A 130 -0.38 -21.31 9.49
CA ILE A 130 -1.32 -22.16 8.74
C ILE A 130 -1.94 -21.38 7.57
N ALA A 131 -2.29 -20.11 7.78
CA ALA A 131 -2.84 -19.26 6.74
C ALA A 131 -1.83 -19.05 5.60
N LEU A 132 -0.56 -18.76 5.92
CA LEU A 132 0.54 -18.65 4.94
C LEU A 132 0.76 -19.96 4.18
N GLN A 133 0.72 -21.11 4.85
CA GLN A 133 0.83 -22.43 4.21
C GLN A 133 -0.36 -22.71 3.28
N THR A 134 -1.56 -22.32 3.67
CA THR A 134 -2.78 -22.44 2.85
C THR A 134 -2.68 -21.57 1.60
N MET A 135 -2.18 -20.34 1.74
CA MET A 135 -1.93 -19.47 0.59
C MET A 135 -0.84 -20.02 -0.32
N ALA A 136 0.23 -20.58 0.25
CA ALA A 136 1.32 -21.20 -0.50
C ALA A 136 0.83 -22.39 -1.34
N SER A 137 -0.04 -23.25 -0.79
CA SER A 137 -0.60 -24.41 -1.50
C SER A 137 -1.68 -24.03 -2.52
N SER A 138 -2.38 -22.91 -2.29
CA SER A 138 -3.43 -22.41 -3.20
C SER A 138 -2.87 -21.56 -4.35
N ALA A 139 -1.65 -21.07 -4.24
CA ALA A 139 -0.99 -20.30 -5.29
C ALA A 139 -0.66 -21.21 -6.49
N THR A 140 -1.44 -21.06 -7.57
CA THR A 140 -1.23 -21.78 -8.84
C THR A 140 -0.30 -21.00 -9.77
N ASN A 141 -0.14 -19.70 -9.54
CA ASN A 141 0.73 -18.84 -10.33
C ASN A 141 2.21 -19.20 -10.10
N THR A 142 2.89 -19.59 -11.18
CA THR A 142 4.31 -20.00 -11.18
C THR A 142 5.25 -18.91 -11.69
N VAL A 143 4.75 -17.69 -11.91
CA VAL A 143 5.56 -16.54 -12.31
C VAL A 143 6.63 -16.27 -11.24
N LYS A 144 7.88 -16.16 -11.69
CA LYS A 144 9.03 -15.86 -10.85
C LYS A 144 9.26 -14.36 -10.77
N ILE A 145 9.10 -13.80 -9.57
CA ILE A 145 9.20 -12.37 -9.29
C ILE A 145 10.64 -12.02 -8.90
N PRO A 146 11.24 -10.94 -9.42
CA PRO A 146 12.51 -10.42 -8.91
C PRO A 146 12.34 -9.92 -7.46
N LEU A 147 13.11 -10.48 -6.53
CA LEU A 147 12.94 -10.16 -5.10
C LEU A 147 13.46 -8.76 -4.75
N SER A 148 14.39 -8.22 -5.53
CA SER A 148 14.94 -6.87 -5.38
C SER A 148 13.92 -5.75 -5.57
N THR A 149 12.76 -6.02 -6.19
CA THR A 149 11.67 -5.04 -6.31
C THR A 149 10.72 -5.08 -5.11
N LEU A 150 10.80 -6.12 -4.28
CA LEU A 150 9.93 -6.31 -3.11
C LEU A 150 10.54 -5.70 -1.85
N ILE A 151 11.85 -5.85 -1.67
CA ILE A 151 12.59 -5.47 -0.46
C ILE A 151 13.93 -4.85 -0.87
N ASP A 152 14.29 -3.73 -0.23
CA ASP A 152 15.64 -3.18 -0.27
C ASP A 152 16.28 -3.21 1.13
N LEU A 153 17.34 -4.01 1.29
CA LEU A 153 18.09 -4.13 2.54
C LEU A 153 19.28 -3.16 2.63
N GLY A 154 19.55 -2.36 1.60
CA GLY A 154 20.71 -1.49 1.54
C GLY A 154 22.00 -2.24 1.89
N SER A 155 22.86 -1.65 2.71
CA SER A 155 24.11 -2.29 3.15
C SER A 155 23.92 -3.49 4.06
N VAL A 156 22.73 -3.70 4.65
CA VAL A 156 22.43 -4.93 5.40
C VAL A 156 22.38 -6.13 4.45
N GLY A 157 22.10 -5.88 3.16
CA GLY A 157 22.16 -6.85 2.09
C GLY A 157 23.51 -7.56 1.95
N ASP A 158 24.61 -6.87 2.28
CA ASP A 158 25.98 -7.40 2.12
C ASP A 158 26.37 -8.39 3.22
N LEU A 159 25.55 -8.53 4.27
CA LEU A 159 25.80 -9.48 5.33
C LEU A 159 25.55 -10.92 4.86
N GLY A 160 26.32 -11.84 5.42
CA GLY A 160 26.09 -13.26 5.22
C GLY A 160 24.78 -13.72 5.88
N LEU A 161 24.14 -14.72 5.30
CA LEU A 161 22.91 -15.31 5.87
C LEU A 161 23.09 -15.69 7.36
N GLY A 162 22.04 -15.47 8.15
CA GLY A 162 22.03 -15.66 9.60
C GLY A 162 22.73 -14.56 10.41
N GLN A 163 23.46 -13.62 9.77
CA GLN A 163 24.01 -12.46 10.47
C GLN A 163 22.92 -11.40 10.67
N LYS A 164 22.86 -10.82 11.88
CA LYS A 164 21.89 -9.77 12.22
C LYS A 164 22.61 -8.59 12.90
N PRO A 165 22.48 -7.35 12.39
CA PRO A 165 23.03 -6.19 13.07
C PRO A 165 22.34 -5.97 14.42
N ALA A 166 23.12 -5.72 15.47
CA ALA A 166 22.56 -5.49 16.80
C ALA A 166 21.68 -4.22 16.80
N GLY A 167 20.42 -4.38 17.23
CA GLY A 167 19.46 -3.29 17.37
C GLY A 167 18.74 -2.86 16.08
N LEU A 168 18.99 -3.54 14.94
CA LEU A 168 18.31 -3.25 13.68
C LEU A 168 17.38 -4.40 13.30
N SER A 169 16.15 -4.35 13.81
CA SER A 169 15.07 -5.24 13.35
C SER A 169 14.54 -4.76 12.01
N VAL A 170 14.33 -5.69 11.08
CA VAL A 170 13.75 -5.39 9.77
C VAL A 170 12.48 -6.20 9.65
N ASP A 171 11.36 -5.60 10.05
CA ASP A 171 10.06 -6.27 10.02
C ASP A 171 9.18 -5.76 8.88
N ALA A 172 8.36 -6.66 8.33
CA ALA A 172 7.38 -6.38 7.29
C ALA A 172 6.04 -7.03 7.62
N SER A 173 4.91 -6.40 7.28
CA SER A 173 3.61 -7.07 7.42
C SER A 173 3.52 -8.26 6.47
N ALA A 174 3.09 -9.42 6.98
CA ALA A 174 2.93 -10.61 6.17
C ALA A 174 1.95 -10.38 5.00
N LEU A 175 0.81 -9.74 5.28
CA LEU A 175 -0.18 -9.47 4.25
C LEU A 175 0.38 -8.54 3.15
N SER A 176 1.09 -7.46 3.53
CA SER A 176 1.70 -6.54 2.57
C SER A 176 2.77 -7.21 1.69
N MET A 177 3.59 -8.10 2.26
CA MET A 177 4.55 -8.88 1.47
C MET A 177 3.87 -9.79 0.46
N LEU A 178 2.79 -10.46 0.85
CA LEU A 178 2.05 -11.36 -0.04
C LEU A 178 1.32 -10.59 -1.14
N THR A 179 0.69 -9.47 -0.81
CA THR A 179 -0.05 -8.66 -1.79
C THR A 179 0.90 -8.00 -2.78
N ALA A 180 2.04 -7.48 -2.32
CA ALA A 180 3.07 -6.94 -3.18
C ALA A 180 3.70 -8.03 -4.08
N ALA A 181 4.01 -9.21 -3.53
CA ALA A 181 4.50 -10.33 -4.33
C ALA A 181 3.47 -10.76 -5.38
N ALA A 182 2.21 -10.89 -4.99
CA ALA A 182 1.15 -11.32 -5.90
C ALA A 182 0.84 -10.29 -6.99
N ALA A 183 0.91 -9.01 -6.66
CA ALA A 183 0.82 -7.91 -7.64
C ALA A 183 1.93 -8.02 -8.70
N LEU A 184 3.18 -8.25 -8.27
CA LEU A 184 4.32 -8.37 -9.18
C LEU A 184 4.29 -9.66 -10.02
N ALA A 185 3.71 -10.74 -9.51
CA ALA A 185 3.54 -12.00 -10.26
C ALA A 185 2.37 -11.95 -11.25
N ASN A 186 1.46 -10.99 -11.09
CA ASN A 186 0.36 -10.80 -12.00
C ASN A 186 0.85 -10.04 -13.24
N GLY A 187 1.36 -10.76 -14.26
CA GLY A 187 2.01 -10.16 -15.43
C GLY A 187 1.13 -9.26 -16.32
N THR A 188 -0.19 -9.20 -16.09
CA THR A 188 -1.10 -8.21 -16.71
C THR A 188 -1.30 -6.97 -15.86
N ASN A 189 -0.74 -6.95 -14.64
CA ASN A 189 -0.91 -5.94 -13.61
C ASN A 189 -2.38 -5.65 -13.30
N GLN A 190 -3.31 -6.57 -13.60
CA GLN A 190 -4.75 -6.37 -13.49
C GLN A 190 -5.45 -7.57 -12.88
N VAL A 191 -6.34 -7.33 -11.90
CA VAL A 191 -7.23 -8.34 -11.33
C VAL A 191 -8.66 -7.89 -11.48
N ALA A 192 -9.54 -8.77 -11.96
CA ALA A 192 -10.97 -8.56 -12.00
C ALA A 192 -11.66 -9.52 -11.02
N VAL A 193 -12.47 -8.96 -10.13
CA VAL A 193 -13.21 -9.67 -9.09
C VAL A 193 -14.69 -9.36 -9.25
N ASN A 194 -15.50 -10.41 -9.37
CA ASN A 194 -16.95 -10.28 -9.31
C ASN A 194 -17.42 -10.58 -7.88
N LEU A 195 -17.84 -9.54 -7.17
CA LEU A 195 -18.34 -9.65 -5.79
C LEU A 195 -19.85 -9.90 -5.74
N GLY A 196 -20.56 -9.86 -6.87
CA GLY A 196 -22.01 -10.11 -6.94
C GLY A 196 -22.82 -9.25 -5.98
N ALA A 197 -23.80 -9.85 -5.30
CA ALA A 197 -24.63 -9.23 -4.27
C ALA A 197 -24.05 -9.39 -2.84
N THR A 198 -22.75 -9.64 -2.71
CA THR A 198 -22.10 -9.87 -1.39
C THR A 198 -22.05 -8.60 -0.54
N ILE A 199 -22.17 -7.42 -1.16
CA ILE A 199 -22.16 -6.13 -0.48
C ILE A 199 -23.62 -5.74 -0.16
N PRO A 200 -23.99 -5.60 1.13
CA PRO A 200 -25.34 -5.17 1.51
C PRO A 200 -25.72 -3.84 0.85
N GLY A 201 -26.92 -3.78 0.28
CA GLY A 201 -27.42 -2.59 -0.42
C GLY A 201 -27.05 -2.51 -1.90
N LEU A 202 -26.17 -3.39 -2.41
CA LEU A 202 -25.82 -3.48 -3.82
C LEU A 202 -26.38 -4.76 -4.44
N ALA A 203 -26.93 -4.65 -5.65
CA ALA A 203 -27.49 -5.76 -6.41
C ALA A 203 -26.41 -6.53 -7.18
N SER A 204 -25.42 -5.81 -7.70
CA SER A 204 -24.23 -6.41 -8.30
C SER A 204 -23.04 -5.50 -8.09
N THR A 205 -21.86 -6.10 -7.94
CA THR A 205 -20.61 -5.38 -7.73
C THR A 205 -19.49 -6.07 -8.49
N THR A 206 -18.87 -5.34 -9.42
CA THR A 206 -17.68 -5.79 -10.15
C THR A 206 -16.54 -4.83 -9.86
N LEU A 207 -15.37 -5.39 -9.57
CA LEU A 207 -14.18 -4.66 -9.17
C LEU A 207 -13.03 -5.06 -10.10
N ALA A 208 -12.44 -4.10 -10.78
CA ALA A 208 -11.17 -4.27 -11.48
C ALA A 208 -10.11 -3.43 -10.79
N ILE A 209 -8.95 -4.02 -10.53
CA ILE A 209 -7.82 -3.39 -9.86
C ILE A 209 -6.64 -3.52 -10.81
N ALA A 210 -5.88 -2.44 -10.98
CA ALA A 210 -4.56 -2.50 -11.57
C ALA A 210 -3.52 -1.94 -10.60
N ILE A 211 -2.35 -2.58 -10.57
CA ILE A 211 -1.24 -2.21 -9.68
C ILE A 211 -0.04 -1.91 -10.56
N GLY A 212 0.47 -0.68 -10.47
CA GLY A 212 1.62 -0.22 -11.23
C GLY A 212 2.92 -0.80 -10.69
N GLU A 213 3.99 -0.65 -11.46
CA GLU A 213 5.33 -0.99 -10.99
C GLU A 213 5.81 0.07 -9.98
N PRO A 214 6.54 -0.31 -8.93
CA PRO A 214 7.27 0.66 -8.10
C PRO A 214 8.23 1.47 -8.97
N MET A 215 8.45 2.75 -8.65
CA MET A 215 9.46 3.53 -9.37
C MET A 215 10.83 2.85 -9.24
N GLN A 216 11.61 2.85 -10.34
CA GLN A 216 12.88 2.12 -10.44
C GLN A 216 13.76 2.36 -9.19
N ASN A 217 14.04 1.27 -8.46
CA ASN A 217 14.83 1.24 -7.23
C ASN A 217 14.20 1.89 -5.96
N SER A 218 12.87 1.98 -5.86
CA SER A 218 12.20 2.32 -4.59
C SER A 218 11.27 1.20 -4.15
N ALA A 219 11.76 0.35 -3.25
CA ALA A 219 10.93 -0.62 -2.54
C ALA A 219 10.02 0.11 -1.53
N TRP A 220 8.90 -0.52 -1.19
CA TRP A 220 8.00 -0.02 -0.14
C TRP A 220 8.61 -0.21 1.26
N LEU A 221 9.56 -1.16 1.41
CA LEU A 221 10.36 -1.39 2.60
C LEU A 221 11.84 -1.17 2.26
N ALA A 222 12.50 -0.30 3.01
CA ALA A 222 13.89 0.07 2.79
C ALA A 222 14.68 0.12 4.10
N VAL A 223 15.98 -0.18 3.99
CA VAL A 223 16.95 -0.04 5.08
C VAL A 223 18.12 0.81 4.61
N GLY A 224 18.46 1.85 5.36
CA GLY A 224 19.60 2.68 5.00
C GLY A 224 19.85 3.87 5.90
N GLU A 225 20.75 4.76 5.45
CA GLU A 225 21.10 6.02 6.11
C GLU A 225 20.14 7.16 5.70
N ALA A 226 20.34 8.35 6.29
CA ALA A 226 19.63 9.56 5.87
C ALA A 226 19.76 9.79 4.35
N GLY A 227 18.64 10.00 3.69
CA GLY A 227 18.53 10.10 2.23
C GLY A 227 17.80 8.93 1.58
N THR A 228 17.67 7.79 2.27
CA THR A 228 16.93 6.60 1.79
C THR A 228 15.45 6.91 1.57
N VAL A 229 14.87 6.40 0.49
CA VAL A 229 13.48 6.67 0.08
C VAL A 229 12.73 5.35 -0.10
N GLY A 230 11.55 5.25 0.50
CA GLY A 230 10.58 4.19 0.24
C GLY A 230 9.35 4.75 -0.49
N ARG A 231 8.77 3.96 -1.40
CA ARG A 231 7.56 4.35 -2.14
C ARG A 231 6.58 3.19 -2.29
N THR A 232 5.29 3.50 -2.29
CA THR A 232 4.25 2.53 -2.65
C THR A 232 4.10 2.43 -4.17
N ALA A 233 3.44 1.36 -4.64
CA ALA A 233 3.00 1.27 -6.02
C ALA A 233 1.83 2.23 -6.30
N GLN A 234 1.63 2.57 -7.58
CA GLN A 234 0.41 3.22 -8.04
C GLN A 234 -0.73 2.19 -8.13
N THR A 235 -1.95 2.59 -7.83
CA THR A 235 -3.11 1.69 -7.86
C THR A 235 -4.27 2.35 -8.58
N ARG A 236 -4.89 1.62 -9.51
CA ARG A 236 -6.15 1.99 -10.15
C ARG A 236 -7.23 1.01 -9.74
N ILE A 237 -8.40 1.53 -9.41
CA ILE A 237 -9.59 0.76 -9.09
C ILE A 237 -10.71 1.23 -10.03
N LYS A 238 -11.43 0.26 -10.60
CA LYS A 238 -12.69 0.46 -11.30
C LYS A 238 -13.74 -0.41 -10.63
N LEU A 239 -14.68 0.23 -9.97
CA LEU A 239 -15.81 -0.39 -9.31
C LEU A 239 -17.07 -0.07 -10.13
N ASN A 240 -17.78 -1.08 -10.61
CA ASN A 240 -19.14 -0.91 -11.11
C ASN A 240 -20.09 -1.59 -10.14
N ALA A 241 -20.91 -0.80 -9.48
CA ALA A 241 -21.97 -1.27 -8.60
C ALA A 241 -23.34 -0.91 -9.18
N SER A 242 -24.34 -1.77 -8.99
CA SER A 242 -25.74 -1.46 -9.26
C SER A 242 -26.56 -1.56 -8.00
N VAL A 243 -27.57 -0.71 -7.87
CA VAL A 243 -28.50 -0.67 -6.74
C VAL A 243 -29.89 -1.05 -7.26
N THR A 244 -30.48 -2.10 -6.67
CA THR A 244 -31.88 -2.47 -6.96
C THR A 244 -32.83 -1.68 -6.07
N LEU A 245 -33.90 -1.17 -6.67
CA LEU A 245 -34.92 -0.45 -5.94
C LEU A 245 -36.07 -1.36 -5.55
N GLY A 246 -36.49 -1.29 -4.28
CA GLY A 246 -37.65 -2.02 -3.77
C GLY A 246 -39.00 -1.38 -4.11
N ASN A 247 -39.03 -0.06 -4.39
CA ASN A 247 -40.18 0.73 -4.89
C ASN A 247 -39.70 2.14 -5.27
N SER A 248 -39.81 2.52 -6.54
CA SER A 248 -39.16 3.74 -7.06
C SER A 248 -40.11 4.71 -7.77
N ASN A 249 -41.38 4.73 -7.35
CA ASN A 249 -42.30 5.73 -7.87
C ASN A 249 -41.93 7.11 -7.29
N LEU A 250 -41.39 7.99 -8.12
CA LEU A 250 -40.97 9.34 -7.77
C LEU A 250 -42.12 10.36 -7.88
N GLY A 251 -43.33 9.89 -8.16
CA GLY A 251 -44.50 10.72 -8.43
C GLY A 251 -44.59 11.14 -9.90
N GLY A 252 -45.75 11.66 -10.31
CA GLY A 252 -45.94 12.22 -11.65
C GLY A 252 -45.80 11.23 -12.81
N GLY A 253 -45.89 9.91 -12.55
CA GLY A 253 -45.68 8.87 -13.55
C GLY A 253 -44.21 8.51 -13.82
N ILE A 254 -43.28 9.00 -12.99
CA ILE A 254 -41.85 8.72 -13.09
C ILE A 254 -41.50 7.53 -12.20
N ASN A 255 -40.90 6.48 -12.76
CA ASN A 255 -40.30 5.39 -11.98
C ASN A 255 -38.81 5.25 -12.29
N LEU A 256 -37.99 5.21 -11.24
CA LEU A 256 -36.56 4.89 -11.32
C LEU A 256 -36.39 3.36 -11.36
N LEU A 257 -35.78 2.82 -12.41
CA LEU A 257 -35.70 1.38 -12.62
C LEU A 257 -34.42 0.78 -12.03
N ALA A 258 -33.29 1.45 -12.27
CA ALA A 258 -31.98 1.05 -11.80
C ALA A 258 -31.09 2.27 -11.55
N VAL A 259 -30.10 2.11 -10.68
CA VAL A 259 -29.03 3.07 -10.49
C VAL A 259 -27.69 2.36 -10.54
N ASN A 260 -26.78 2.90 -11.34
CA ASN A 260 -25.44 2.41 -11.55
C ASN A 260 -24.42 3.40 -10.97
N LEU A 261 -23.37 2.87 -10.37
CA LEU A 261 -22.26 3.61 -9.78
C LEU A 261 -20.95 3.12 -10.40
N PRO A 262 -20.54 3.68 -11.55
CA PRO A 262 -19.25 3.43 -12.19
C PRO A 262 -18.20 4.34 -11.57
N LEU A 263 -17.55 3.86 -10.52
CA LEU A 263 -16.54 4.58 -9.78
C LEU A 263 -15.14 4.16 -10.23
N ASN A 264 -14.30 5.13 -10.57
CA ASN A 264 -12.90 4.94 -10.89
C ASN A 264 -12.07 5.70 -9.86
N VAL A 265 -11.05 5.09 -9.28
CA VAL A 265 -10.15 5.70 -8.31
C VAL A 265 -8.73 5.39 -8.72
N GLU A 266 -7.92 6.42 -8.90
CA GLU A 266 -6.49 6.34 -9.15
C GLU A 266 -5.75 6.95 -7.97
N VAL A 267 -4.86 6.15 -7.37
CA VAL A 267 -3.99 6.57 -6.27
C VAL A 267 -2.55 6.47 -6.74
N ALA A 268 -1.87 7.62 -6.74
CA ALA A 268 -0.45 7.70 -7.02
C ALA A 268 0.39 7.17 -5.85
N TYR A 269 1.71 7.06 -6.04
CA TYR A 269 2.61 6.59 -5.00
C TYR A 269 2.64 7.55 -3.79
N ALA A 270 2.64 7.00 -2.59
CA ALA A 270 3.08 7.69 -1.39
C ALA A 270 4.61 7.57 -1.28
N GLU A 271 5.26 8.60 -0.74
CA GLU A 271 6.71 8.63 -0.54
C GLU A 271 7.04 8.85 0.93
N ALA A 272 8.04 8.13 1.44
CA ALA A 272 8.66 8.47 2.71
C ALA A 272 10.19 8.49 2.56
N LYS A 273 10.79 9.60 2.99
CA LYS A 273 12.23 9.83 2.93
C LYS A 273 12.79 9.91 4.33
N LEU A 274 13.74 9.04 4.64
CA LEU A 274 14.51 9.09 5.87
C LEU A 274 15.37 10.35 5.87
N THR A 275 15.10 11.27 6.79
CA THR A 275 15.77 12.58 6.83
C THR A 275 16.88 12.65 7.87
N ASP A 276 16.72 11.96 9.00
CA ASP A 276 17.69 12.03 10.09
C ASP A 276 17.59 10.82 11.04
N ILE A 277 18.72 10.45 11.65
CA ILE A 277 18.82 9.45 12.71
C ILE A 277 19.78 9.97 13.78
N THR A 278 19.29 10.13 15.01
CA THR A 278 20.08 10.69 16.12
C THR A 278 19.97 9.87 17.39
N CYS A 279 21.05 9.84 18.18
CA CYS A 279 21.08 9.24 19.52
C CYS A 279 21.65 10.25 20.53
N PRO A 280 20.86 11.23 21.02
CA PRO A 280 21.37 12.36 21.81
C PRO A 280 22.10 11.96 23.10
N THR A 281 21.64 10.90 23.79
CA THR A 281 22.20 10.43 25.06
C THR A 281 22.65 8.96 25.01
N GLY A 282 22.83 8.42 23.80
CA GLY A 282 23.23 7.02 23.57
C GLY A 282 22.16 6.18 22.86
N PRO A 283 22.41 4.87 22.65
CA PRO A 283 21.59 4.01 21.78
C PRO A 283 20.10 3.93 22.16
N THR A 284 19.76 4.06 23.44
CA THR A 284 18.38 3.99 23.94
C THR A 284 17.59 5.27 23.71
N SER A 285 18.26 6.37 23.31
CA SER A 285 17.65 7.68 23.03
C SER A 285 17.40 7.91 21.55
N ILE A 286 17.41 6.85 20.75
CA ILE A 286 17.33 6.94 19.30
C ILE A 286 16.07 7.68 18.85
N LYS A 287 16.25 8.54 17.86
CA LYS A 287 15.21 9.27 17.16
C LYS A 287 15.42 9.14 15.66
N VAL A 288 14.34 8.82 14.95
CA VAL A 288 14.32 8.71 13.49
C VAL A 288 13.33 9.72 12.95
N SER A 289 13.76 10.53 11.98
CA SER A 289 12.90 11.48 11.30
C SER A 289 12.65 11.02 9.86
N ILE A 290 11.39 11.04 9.44
CA ILE A 290 10.97 10.67 8.10
C ILE A 290 10.08 11.79 7.55
N ALA A 291 10.44 12.34 6.40
CA ALA A 291 9.55 13.21 5.64
C ALA A 291 8.60 12.33 4.81
N ALA A 292 7.32 12.33 5.15
CA ALA A 292 6.29 11.54 4.48
C ALA A 292 5.38 12.44 3.63
N GLN A 293 5.10 12.01 2.41
CA GLN A 293 4.27 12.70 1.44
C GLN A 293 3.18 11.74 0.93
N PRO A 294 1.88 12.05 1.14
CA PRO A 294 0.79 11.26 0.60
C PRO A 294 0.78 11.28 -0.94
N GLY A 295 0.28 10.19 -1.52
CA GLY A 295 0.07 10.09 -2.96
C GLY A 295 -1.14 10.90 -3.43
N VAL A 296 -1.02 11.51 -4.61
CA VAL A 296 -2.14 12.15 -5.33
C VAL A 296 -3.28 11.16 -5.50
N VAL A 297 -4.51 11.63 -5.30
CA VAL A 297 -5.72 10.85 -5.58
C VAL A 297 -6.58 11.56 -6.58
N GLU A 298 -7.03 10.80 -7.57
CA GLU A 298 -8.03 11.22 -8.54
C GLU A 298 -9.15 10.18 -8.55
N ALA A 299 -10.39 10.65 -8.52
CA ALA A 299 -11.55 9.77 -8.56
C ALA A 299 -12.62 10.33 -9.48
N HIS A 300 -13.29 9.45 -10.21
CA HIS A 300 -14.29 9.79 -11.20
C HIS A 300 -15.49 8.87 -11.07
N LEU A 301 -16.68 9.45 -10.97
CA LEU A 301 -17.93 8.74 -11.17
C LEU A 301 -18.28 8.91 -12.66
N ALA A 302 -17.81 8.00 -13.50
CA ALA A 302 -17.84 8.15 -14.95
C ALA A 302 -17.50 6.82 -15.66
N ASN A 303 -17.77 6.76 -16.97
CA ASN A 303 -17.29 5.67 -17.80
C ASN A 303 -15.81 5.90 -18.11
N SER A 304 -15.01 4.84 -18.06
CA SER A 304 -13.59 4.86 -18.42
C SER A 304 -13.31 3.95 -19.61
N SER A 305 -12.46 4.40 -20.53
CA SER A 305 -11.99 3.58 -21.65
C SER A 305 -11.23 2.36 -21.11
N ALA A 306 -11.67 1.15 -21.45
CA ALA A 306 -11.05 -0.09 -20.96
C ALA A 306 -9.65 -0.34 -21.54
N SER A 307 -9.32 0.25 -22.69
CA SER A 307 -8.01 0.09 -23.33
C SER A 307 -6.91 0.73 -22.48
N GLY A 308 -6.00 -0.08 -21.96
CA GLY A 308 -4.86 0.40 -21.17
C GLY A 308 -5.18 0.73 -19.72
N PHE A 309 -6.22 0.13 -19.11
CA PHE A 309 -6.51 0.33 -17.67
C PHE A 309 -5.27 0.09 -16.78
N ALA A 310 -4.53 -0.99 -17.05
CA ALA A 310 -3.27 -1.33 -16.35
C ALA A 310 -2.02 -0.64 -16.94
N ASP A 311 -2.17 0.20 -17.97
CA ASP A 311 -1.08 0.98 -18.54
C ASP A 311 -1.00 2.35 -17.83
N PHE A 312 -0.16 2.42 -16.79
CA PHE A 312 0.06 3.63 -16.00
C PHE A 312 0.86 4.71 -16.75
N THR A 313 1.38 4.41 -17.95
CA THR A 313 2.05 5.42 -18.80
C THR A 313 1.06 6.30 -19.56
N LYS A 314 -0.22 5.89 -19.62
CA LYS A 314 -1.29 6.63 -20.28
C LYS A 314 -2.32 7.15 -19.27
N PRO A 315 -2.75 8.41 -19.39
CA PRO A 315 -3.87 8.91 -18.59
C PRO A 315 -5.16 8.21 -19.01
N GLN A 316 -6.07 8.04 -18.06
CA GLN A 316 -7.41 7.54 -18.37
C GLN A 316 -8.28 8.64 -18.98
N SER A 317 -9.08 8.29 -19.98
CA SER A 317 -10.14 9.16 -20.49
C SER A 317 -11.48 8.78 -19.89
N PHE A 318 -12.22 9.78 -19.43
CA PHE A 318 -13.53 9.63 -18.82
C PHE A 318 -14.62 10.25 -19.69
N SER A 319 -15.79 9.63 -19.74
CA SER A 319 -16.99 10.13 -20.39
C SER A 319 -18.20 9.96 -19.49
N ASP A 320 -19.28 10.66 -19.79
CA ASP A 320 -20.54 10.46 -19.09
C ASP A 320 -20.92 8.97 -19.08
N ALA A 321 -21.39 8.52 -17.92
CA ALA A 321 -21.90 7.18 -17.72
C ALA A 321 -23.41 7.20 -17.53
N GLU A 322 -24.06 6.10 -17.91
CA GLU A 322 -25.43 5.84 -17.50
C GLU A 322 -25.46 5.65 -15.98
N ILE A 323 -26.06 6.61 -15.28
CA ILE A 323 -26.19 6.59 -13.82
C ILE A 323 -27.53 6.00 -13.41
N ALA A 324 -28.58 6.24 -14.20
CA ALA A 324 -29.92 5.83 -13.83
C ALA A 324 -30.80 5.54 -15.05
N ASP A 325 -31.62 4.52 -14.91
CA ASP A 325 -32.68 4.18 -15.86
C ASP A 325 -34.02 4.63 -15.32
N VAL A 326 -34.83 5.30 -16.16
CA VAL A 326 -36.13 5.82 -15.75
C VAL A 326 -37.21 5.43 -16.75
N SER A 327 -38.38 5.04 -16.26
CA SER A 327 -39.61 4.99 -17.07
C SER A 327 -40.46 6.21 -16.78
N LEU A 328 -40.99 6.84 -17.83
CA LEU A 328 -41.89 7.97 -17.74
C LEU A 328 -43.25 7.59 -18.35
N LYS A 329 -44.30 7.71 -17.55
CA LYS A 329 -45.68 7.55 -17.97
C LYS A 329 -46.39 8.90 -17.93
N LEU A 330 -46.44 9.57 -19.09
CA LEU A 330 -47.29 10.73 -19.32
C LEU A 330 -48.65 10.25 -19.85
N LEU A 331 -49.71 11.03 -19.62
CA LEU A 331 -51.11 10.65 -19.92
C LEU A 331 -51.31 9.85 -21.22
N LEU A 332 -50.65 10.27 -22.33
CA LEU A 332 -50.77 9.65 -23.65
C LEU A 332 -49.47 9.02 -24.18
N ILE A 333 -48.34 9.13 -23.45
CA ILE A 333 -47.02 8.70 -23.91
C ILE A 333 -46.33 7.91 -22.80
N ASN A 334 -46.00 6.66 -23.10
CA ASN A 334 -45.15 5.83 -22.24
C ASN A 334 -43.75 5.80 -22.85
N LEU A 335 -42.80 6.46 -22.19
CA LEU A 335 -41.38 6.36 -22.51
C LEU A 335 -40.75 5.38 -21.53
N ASN A 336 -40.49 4.17 -22.01
CA ASN A 336 -39.78 3.17 -21.22
C ASN A 336 -38.28 3.33 -21.46
N LEU A 337 -37.49 3.29 -20.39
CA LEU A 337 -36.02 3.27 -20.42
C LEU A 337 -35.37 4.56 -20.98
N LEU A 338 -35.67 5.69 -20.36
CA LEU A 338 -34.89 6.92 -20.49
C LEU A 338 -33.61 6.78 -19.66
N GLN A 339 -32.47 6.83 -20.34
CA GLN A 339 -31.15 6.82 -19.72
C GLN A 339 -30.78 8.21 -19.24
N ILE A 340 -30.40 8.30 -17.97
CA ILE A 340 -29.81 9.48 -17.36
C ILE A 340 -28.32 9.27 -17.32
N THR A 341 -27.62 10.12 -18.04
CA THR A 341 -26.17 10.10 -18.11
C THR A 341 -25.57 11.16 -17.19
N GLY A 342 -24.35 10.94 -16.73
CA GLY A 342 -23.70 11.93 -15.90
C GLY A 342 -22.26 11.58 -15.55
N SER A 343 -21.59 12.56 -14.98
CA SER A 343 -20.24 12.40 -14.48
C SER A 343 -19.93 13.34 -13.31
N SER A 344 -18.96 12.94 -12.49
CA SER A 344 -18.28 13.81 -11.53
C SER A 344 -16.84 13.39 -11.35
N ALA A 345 -16.03 14.35 -10.92
CA ALA A 345 -14.61 14.17 -10.66
C ALA A 345 -14.22 14.77 -9.31
N PHE A 346 -13.21 14.18 -8.70
CA PHE A 346 -12.56 14.65 -7.48
C PHE A 346 -11.06 14.47 -7.64
N SER A 347 -10.28 15.45 -7.19
CA SER A 347 -8.81 15.36 -7.20
C SER A 347 -8.21 15.99 -5.95
N ALA A 348 -7.28 15.29 -5.31
CA ALA A 348 -6.45 15.78 -4.22
C ALA A 348 -4.98 15.81 -4.68
N THR A 349 -4.46 17.00 -4.99
CA THR A 349 -3.14 17.19 -5.61
C THR A 349 -2.13 17.97 -4.76
N ASN A 350 -2.58 18.71 -3.74
CA ASN A 350 -1.71 19.53 -2.90
C ASN A 350 -1.08 18.71 -1.76
N MET A 351 -0.01 17.99 -2.07
CA MET A 351 0.68 17.08 -1.15
C MET A 351 1.96 17.73 -0.62
N THR A 352 1.93 18.24 0.62
CA THR A 352 3.12 18.78 1.28
C THR A 352 3.79 17.72 2.15
N PRO A 353 5.11 17.46 1.99
CA PRO A 353 5.84 16.57 2.88
C PRO A 353 5.72 17.02 4.34
N THR A 354 5.39 16.07 5.23
CA THR A 354 5.28 16.30 6.67
C THR A 354 6.29 15.43 7.40
N THR A 355 7.05 16.02 8.32
CA THR A 355 8.05 15.29 9.10
C THR A 355 7.38 14.51 10.23
N LEU A 356 7.56 13.20 10.22
CA LEU A 356 7.24 12.26 11.28
C LEU A 356 8.50 11.97 12.08
N THR A 357 8.43 12.03 13.41
CA THR A 357 9.56 11.65 14.28
C THR A 357 9.18 10.44 15.12
N TYR A 358 10.01 9.41 15.11
CA TYR A 358 9.87 8.18 15.88
C TYR A 358 10.91 8.16 17.00
N ASN A 359 10.48 7.86 18.21
CA ASN A 359 11.37 7.59 19.35
C ASN A 359 11.58 6.08 19.56
N ALA A 360 12.45 5.71 20.49
CA ALA A 360 12.72 4.30 20.81
C ALA A 360 11.46 3.48 21.14
N THR A 361 10.48 4.04 21.84
CA THR A 361 9.22 3.37 22.17
C THR A 361 8.34 3.19 20.94
N ASP A 362 8.25 4.21 20.07
CA ASP A 362 7.52 4.11 18.81
C ASP A 362 8.10 2.99 17.93
N ILE A 363 9.43 2.90 17.87
CA ILE A 363 10.14 1.88 17.08
C ILE A 363 9.93 0.49 17.71
N ALA A 364 10.07 0.35 19.03
CA ALA A 364 9.86 -0.92 19.72
C ALA A 364 8.42 -1.44 19.59
N ASN A 365 7.44 -0.55 19.65
CA ASN A 365 6.03 -0.87 19.41
C ASN A 365 5.69 -0.98 17.92
N LYS A 366 6.66 -0.67 17.05
CA LYS A 366 6.52 -0.62 15.60
C LYS A 366 5.28 0.22 15.21
N ALA A 367 5.15 1.40 15.82
CA ALA A 367 4.00 2.28 15.66
C ALA A 367 3.90 2.79 14.21
N ILE A 368 2.67 2.90 13.72
CA ILE A 368 2.36 3.51 12.43
C ILE A 368 1.99 4.97 12.69
N LYS A 369 2.55 5.89 11.91
CA LYS A 369 2.11 7.30 11.88
C LYS A 369 1.65 7.65 10.48
N THR A 370 0.48 8.28 10.40
CA THR A 370 -0.19 8.63 9.15
C THR A 370 -0.04 10.12 8.88
N VAL A 371 0.32 10.47 7.64
CA VAL A 371 0.15 11.82 7.10
C VAL A 371 -1.05 11.78 6.17
N SER A 372 -2.03 12.65 6.37
CA SER A 372 -3.21 12.75 5.52
C SER A 372 -3.34 14.13 4.89
N THR A 373 -4.06 14.22 3.77
CA THR A 373 -4.43 15.53 3.24
C THR A 373 -5.52 16.18 4.07
N LYS A 374 -5.39 17.48 4.32
CA LYS A 374 -6.34 18.25 5.14
C LYS A 374 -7.76 18.35 4.54
N ASN A 375 -7.96 17.92 3.29
CA ASN A 375 -9.22 18.10 2.55
C ASN A 375 -10.02 16.81 2.33
N LEU A 376 -9.60 15.66 2.87
CA LEU A 376 -10.31 14.37 2.76
C LEU A 376 -11.12 14.02 4.02
N THR A 377 -11.63 15.02 4.74
CA THR A 377 -12.43 14.77 5.95
C THR A 377 -13.82 14.20 5.66
N GLN A 378 -14.25 14.22 4.40
CA GLN A 378 -15.50 13.63 3.93
C GLN A 378 -15.24 12.41 3.05
N SER A 379 -16.21 11.50 3.04
CA SER A 379 -16.28 10.36 2.13
C SER A 379 -16.03 10.78 0.67
N LEU A 380 -15.14 10.04 -0.01
CA LEU A 380 -14.83 10.24 -1.43
C LEU A 380 -16.07 10.05 -2.29
N THR A 381 -16.82 8.98 -2.06
CA THR A 381 -18.04 8.68 -2.81
C THR A 381 -19.12 9.73 -2.57
N THR A 382 -19.30 10.17 -1.33
CA THR A 382 -20.25 11.25 -1.00
C THR A 382 -19.89 12.55 -1.72
N SER A 383 -18.60 12.89 -1.78
CA SER A 383 -18.12 14.07 -2.53
C SER A 383 -18.43 13.95 -4.03
N LEU A 384 -18.25 12.78 -4.62
CA LEU A 384 -18.55 12.52 -6.03
C LEU A 384 -20.06 12.55 -6.31
N VAL A 385 -20.88 11.98 -5.43
CA VAL A 385 -22.35 11.97 -5.56
C VAL A 385 -22.91 13.38 -5.46
N ASN A 386 -22.40 14.20 -4.53
CA ASN A 386 -22.86 15.58 -4.37
C ASN A 386 -22.45 16.48 -5.55
N ASN A 387 -21.30 16.22 -6.17
CA ASN A 387 -20.82 16.94 -7.35
C ASN A 387 -21.32 16.34 -8.68
N LEU A 388 -22.24 15.37 -8.63
CA LEU A 388 -22.75 14.69 -9.81
C LEU A 388 -23.53 15.64 -10.72
N SER A 389 -23.04 15.78 -11.95
CA SER A 389 -23.74 16.45 -13.05
C SER A 389 -24.53 15.40 -13.83
N LEU A 390 -25.82 15.63 -14.02
CA LEU A 390 -26.71 14.71 -14.74
C LEU A 390 -27.30 15.41 -15.97
N SER A 391 -27.40 14.65 -17.06
CA SER A 391 -27.99 15.02 -18.34
C SER A 391 -28.96 13.93 -18.78
N ILE A 392 -29.96 14.29 -19.60
CA ILE A 392 -30.94 13.34 -20.15
C ILE A 392 -30.84 13.39 -21.66
N ASN A 393 -30.65 12.24 -22.28
CA ASN A 393 -30.71 12.12 -23.74
C ASN A 393 -32.13 11.72 -24.17
N ALA A 394 -32.97 12.71 -24.46
CA ALA A 394 -34.36 12.50 -24.86
C ALA A 394 -34.52 12.38 -26.39
N LEU A 395 -33.78 11.46 -27.03
CA LEU A 395 -33.97 10.94 -28.41
C LEU A 395 -34.51 11.93 -29.48
N GLY A 396 -34.12 13.21 -29.43
CA GLY A 396 -34.56 14.23 -30.40
C GLY A 396 -36.04 14.66 -30.30
N LEU A 397 -36.75 14.37 -29.21
CA LEU A 397 -38.20 14.63 -29.07
C LEU A 397 -38.56 16.09 -28.74
N GLY A 398 -37.59 17.00 -28.62
CA GLY A 398 -37.84 18.43 -28.33
C GLY A 398 -38.54 18.69 -26.99
N LEU A 399 -38.55 17.71 -26.09
CA LEU A 399 -39.18 17.80 -24.76
C LEU A 399 -38.25 18.56 -23.82
N ASP A 400 -38.81 19.54 -23.08
CA ASP A 400 -38.12 20.16 -21.96
C ASP A 400 -38.05 19.17 -20.79
N VAL A 401 -36.94 18.43 -20.73
CA VAL A 401 -36.64 17.44 -19.70
C VAL A 401 -35.95 18.05 -18.47
N THR A 402 -35.82 19.37 -18.40
CA THR A 402 -35.23 20.07 -17.25
C THR A 402 -36.05 19.85 -15.98
N ALA A 403 -37.38 19.84 -16.10
CA ALA A 403 -38.28 19.52 -14.99
C ALA A 403 -38.11 18.07 -14.50
N LEU A 404 -37.86 17.14 -15.41
CA LEU A 404 -37.59 15.73 -15.08
C LEU A 404 -36.27 15.58 -14.31
N LEU A 405 -35.22 16.28 -14.73
CA LEU A 405 -33.95 16.33 -13.99
C LEU A 405 -34.13 16.87 -12.58
N GLY A 406 -34.99 17.88 -12.39
CA GLY A 406 -35.31 18.44 -11.07
C GLY A 406 -35.94 17.44 -10.10
N THR A 407 -36.70 16.45 -10.60
CA THR A 407 -37.30 15.39 -9.77
C THR A 407 -36.37 14.19 -9.62
N VAL A 408 -35.65 13.79 -10.67
CA VAL A 408 -34.84 12.57 -10.66
C VAL A 408 -33.49 12.79 -9.97
N LYS A 409 -32.85 13.95 -10.17
CA LYS A 409 -31.53 14.21 -9.57
C LYS A 409 -31.54 14.04 -8.04
N PRO A 410 -32.49 14.65 -7.28
CA PRO A 410 -32.57 14.41 -5.84
C PRO A 410 -32.73 12.94 -5.49
N ALA A 411 -33.62 12.21 -6.17
CA ALA A 411 -33.86 10.80 -5.92
C ALA A 411 -32.62 9.92 -6.15
N VAL A 412 -31.90 10.14 -7.27
CA VAL A 412 -30.65 9.45 -7.58
C VAL A 412 -29.59 9.78 -6.54
N THR A 413 -29.41 11.06 -6.19
CA THR A 413 -28.43 11.44 -5.16
C THR A 413 -28.77 10.87 -3.78
N THR A 414 -30.04 10.83 -3.38
CA THR A 414 -30.47 10.21 -2.12
C THR A 414 -30.21 8.72 -2.11
N LEU A 415 -30.50 8.01 -3.20
CA LEU A 415 -30.24 6.57 -3.29
C LEU A 415 -28.74 6.28 -3.24
N LEU A 416 -27.94 7.01 -4.04
CA LEU A 416 -26.48 6.86 -4.06
C LEU A 416 -25.87 7.18 -2.68
N ASN A 417 -26.35 8.24 -2.01
CA ASN A 417 -25.95 8.56 -0.63
C ASN A 417 -26.32 7.45 0.38
N GLY A 418 -27.35 6.63 0.09
CA GLY A 418 -27.68 5.47 0.91
C GLY A 418 -26.67 4.31 0.79
N VAL A 419 -25.85 4.30 -0.26
CA VAL A 419 -24.85 3.26 -0.53
C VAL A 419 -23.41 3.78 -0.51
N THR A 420 -23.17 5.05 -0.17
CA THR A 420 -21.81 5.60 -0.06
C THR A 420 -21.00 4.90 1.02
N ALA A 421 -21.57 4.69 2.21
CA ALA A 421 -20.90 4.01 3.31
C ALA A 421 -20.38 2.58 2.95
N PRO A 422 -21.22 1.64 2.47
CA PRO A 422 -20.73 0.31 2.10
C PRO A 422 -19.74 0.33 0.92
N VAL A 423 -19.85 1.30 0.01
CA VAL A 423 -18.90 1.46 -1.10
C VAL A 423 -17.56 2.02 -0.61
N ASP A 424 -17.56 3.01 0.29
CA ASP A 424 -16.34 3.52 0.90
C ASP A 424 -15.65 2.45 1.74
N ASP A 425 -16.41 1.67 2.52
CA ASP A 425 -15.86 0.54 3.27
C ASP A 425 -15.23 -0.50 2.34
N LEU A 426 -15.85 -0.78 1.19
CA LEU A 426 -15.27 -1.65 0.17
C LEU A 426 -13.96 -1.07 -0.38
N LEU A 427 -13.94 0.21 -0.77
CA LEU A 427 -12.73 0.87 -1.28
C LEU A 427 -11.62 0.89 -0.24
N TYR A 428 -11.95 1.21 1.01
CA TYR A 428 -11.02 1.25 2.14
C TYR A 428 -10.39 -0.13 2.37
N ASN A 429 -11.20 -1.20 2.41
CA ASN A 429 -10.71 -2.56 2.59
C ASN A 429 -9.86 -3.04 1.40
N VAL A 430 -10.25 -2.71 0.17
CA VAL A 430 -9.49 -3.10 -1.03
C VAL A 430 -8.15 -2.36 -1.08
N LEU A 431 -8.15 -1.04 -0.91
CA LEU A 431 -6.94 -0.23 -0.94
C LEU A 431 -6.02 -0.58 0.24
N GLY A 432 -6.57 -0.73 1.44
CA GLY A 432 -5.79 -1.12 2.61
C GLY A 432 -5.16 -2.50 2.47
N ALA A 433 -5.79 -3.45 1.78
CA ALA A 433 -5.17 -4.74 1.46
C ALA A 433 -3.96 -4.59 0.53
N LEU A 434 -4.00 -3.60 -0.35
CA LEU A 434 -2.91 -3.24 -1.26
C LEU A 434 -1.87 -2.33 -0.58
N GLY A 435 -2.04 -2.02 0.70
CA GLY A 435 -1.14 -1.12 1.43
C GLY A 435 -1.25 0.34 1.00
N VAL A 436 -2.39 0.74 0.45
CA VAL A 436 -2.65 2.10 -0.05
C VAL A 436 -3.85 2.70 0.68
N HIS A 437 -3.83 4.01 0.93
CA HIS A 437 -4.99 4.75 1.43
C HIS A 437 -5.19 6.03 0.60
N VAL A 438 -6.44 6.47 0.50
CA VAL A 438 -6.79 7.65 -0.31
C VAL A 438 -6.26 8.91 0.36
N GLY A 439 -5.24 9.52 -0.24
CA GLY A 439 -4.63 10.77 0.21
C GLY A 439 -4.00 10.68 1.60
N GLU A 440 -3.49 9.49 1.93
CA GLU A 440 -2.73 9.23 3.15
C GLU A 440 -1.39 8.55 2.81
N ALA A 441 -0.40 8.77 3.67
CA ALA A 441 0.85 8.04 3.71
C ALA A 441 1.04 7.48 5.12
N ASP A 442 0.91 6.17 5.23
CA ASP A 442 1.25 5.44 6.44
C ASP A 442 2.74 5.09 6.42
N VAL A 443 3.43 5.47 7.49
CA VAL A 443 4.84 5.19 7.65
C VAL A 443 5.04 4.43 8.95
N ARG A 444 6.02 3.52 8.93
CA ARG A 444 6.42 2.74 10.10
C ARG A 444 7.94 2.62 10.11
N VAL A 445 8.53 2.76 11.30
CA VAL A 445 9.94 2.43 11.54
C VAL A 445 9.98 1.17 12.38
N THR A 446 10.62 0.12 11.87
CA THR A 446 10.64 -1.21 12.51
C THR A 446 11.93 -1.49 13.25
N GLY A 447 13.01 -0.80 12.89
CA GLY A 447 14.27 -0.84 13.62
C GLY A 447 15.13 0.35 13.29
N ALA A 448 16.02 0.71 14.21
CA ALA A 448 17.02 1.72 13.95
C ALA A 448 18.22 1.51 14.87
N THR A 449 19.40 1.84 14.36
CA THR A 449 20.65 1.81 15.10
C THR A 449 21.44 3.06 14.78
N CYS A 450 22.13 3.63 15.76
CA CYS A 450 23.10 4.69 15.51
C CYS A 450 24.46 4.15 15.05
N GLY A 451 24.55 2.83 14.82
CA GLY A 451 25.78 2.13 14.50
C GLY A 451 26.65 1.94 15.73
N ARG A 452 27.58 0.97 15.65
CA ARG A 452 28.70 0.90 16.59
C ARG A 452 29.84 1.73 16.01
N SER A 453 30.48 2.54 16.84
CA SER A 453 31.68 3.25 16.42
C SER A 453 32.78 2.23 16.13
N VAL A 454 33.24 2.20 14.88
CA VAL A 454 34.35 1.37 14.43
C VAL A 454 35.52 2.27 14.05
N LEU A 455 36.74 1.82 14.39
CA LEU A 455 37.94 2.50 13.92
C LEU A 455 38.15 2.12 12.45
N VAL A 456 38.09 3.13 11.59
CA VAL A 456 38.46 3.05 10.19
C VAL A 456 39.80 3.75 10.02
N GLN A 457 40.69 3.14 9.24
CA GLN A 457 42.07 3.57 9.06
C GLN A 457 42.26 4.34 7.76
#